data_AF-A0A7K0SIR9-F1
#
_entry.id   AF-A0A7K0SIR9-F1
#
_cell.length_a   1.000
_cell.length_b   1.000
_cell.length_c   1.000
_cell.angle_alpha   90.00
_cell.angle_beta   90.00
_cell.angle_gamma   90.00
#
_symmetry.space_group_name_H-M   'P 1'
#
loop_
_entity.id
_entity.type
_entity.pdbx_description
1 polymer ?
#
loop_
_entity_poly.entity_id
_entity_poly.type
_entity_poly.pdbx_seq_one_letter_code
_entity_poly.pdbx_strand_id
1 'polypeptide(L)'
;MTALWPRIEPLLDRVEKPARYIGMERGAQVPIHRPDAVSWLLVYPDTYEVGLPNQGLQILYEILNERDDAAAERGYAPWTDLEALMRARSVPFFSLDTHKPAGEFDVIAFGLAAELVYTNVLNCLDLSGVPVRSEARRDEDPIVVAGGHATFNPEPMADFIDAFVIGDGEEVVGDMTEVIVAWKRSGRIGGREAVLHDLSLIMGVYVPSMYEVEYDGMAIREVRPRYPDVPSTVDKRTIADLGEWPYPKNQLVPLIEVVHDRLNVEIFRGCTRGCRFCQAGMITRPVRERPLEQARTMVAEGLKRTGYDEVALTSLS
;
A
#
# COMPACT_ATOMS: atom_id res chain seq x y z
N MET A 1 -3.60 -2.72 22.81
CA MET A 1 -2.81 -1.87 21.90
C MET A 1 -2.63 -0.54 22.60
N THR A 2 -1.39 -0.18 22.92
CA THR A 2 -1.11 1.11 23.57
C THR A 2 -0.83 2.11 22.46
N ALA A 3 -1.78 3.01 22.19
CA ALA A 3 -1.56 4.08 21.23
C ALA A 3 -0.28 4.85 21.59
N LEU A 4 0.60 5.07 20.60
CA LEU A 4 1.89 5.75 20.81
C LEU A 4 1.73 7.25 21.03
N TRP A 5 0.51 7.80 20.92
CA TRP A 5 0.23 9.23 21.01
C TRP A 5 0.91 9.92 22.21
N PRO A 6 0.89 9.40 23.46
CA PRO A 6 1.57 10.06 24.59
C PRO A 6 3.10 10.16 24.45
N ARG A 7 3.70 9.35 23.56
CA ARG A 7 5.13 9.41 23.23
C ARG A 7 5.42 10.29 22.01
N ILE A 8 4.44 10.45 21.11
CA ILE A 8 4.54 11.22 19.87
C ILE A 8 4.23 12.70 20.12
N GLU A 9 3.15 13.00 20.84
CA GLU A 9 2.69 14.38 21.10
C GLU A 9 3.80 15.29 21.65
N PRO A 10 4.65 14.86 22.62
CA PRO A 10 5.76 15.69 23.12
C PRO A 10 6.97 15.81 22.16
N LEU A 11 6.87 15.28 20.94
CA LEU A 11 7.84 15.49 19.85
C LEU A 11 7.38 16.60 18.90
N LEU A 12 6.07 16.85 18.83
CA LEU A 12 5.47 17.63 17.74
C LEU A 12 5.82 19.12 17.81
N ASP A 13 6.18 19.65 18.98
CA ASP A 13 6.68 21.02 19.16
C ASP A 13 8.13 21.21 18.67
N ARG A 14 8.80 20.13 18.27
CA ARG A 14 10.21 20.10 17.85
C ARG A 14 10.42 19.76 16.37
N VAL A 15 9.34 19.64 15.59
CA VAL A 15 9.39 19.24 14.17
C VAL A 15 8.66 20.24 13.28
N GLU A 16 9.04 20.25 12.01
CA GLU A 16 8.36 20.97 10.95
C GLU A 16 7.04 20.30 10.60
N LYS A 17 6.01 21.12 10.39
CA LYS A 17 4.64 20.69 10.01
C LYS A 17 4.12 19.53 10.89
N PRO A 18 3.94 19.72 12.21
CA PRO A 18 3.50 18.65 13.12
C PRO A 18 2.17 18.00 12.71
N ALA A 19 1.31 18.71 11.99
CA ALA A 19 0.06 18.21 11.45
C ALA A 19 0.19 16.97 10.54
N ARG A 20 1.38 16.69 9.98
CA ARG A 20 1.70 15.45 9.25
C ARG A 20 1.42 14.18 10.07
N TYR A 21 1.44 14.29 11.40
CA TYR A 21 1.50 13.14 12.32
C TYR A 21 0.27 13.03 13.23
N ILE A 22 -0.71 13.92 13.10
CA ILE A 22 -1.85 14.00 14.02
C ILE A 22 -3.00 13.08 13.60
N GLY A 23 -3.21 12.90 12.29
CA GLY A 23 -4.39 12.22 11.75
C GLY A 23 -5.64 13.08 11.82
N MET A 24 -6.83 12.46 11.89
CA MET A 24 -8.15 13.14 11.98
C MET A 24 -8.60 13.88 10.73
N GLU A 25 -8.15 13.47 9.56
CA GLU A 25 -8.63 14.02 8.30
C GLU A 25 -10.13 13.83 8.13
N ARG A 26 -10.77 14.83 7.51
CA ARG A 26 -12.16 14.66 7.11
C ARG A 26 -12.23 13.56 6.05
N GLY A 27 -13.14 12.62 6.24
CA GLY A 27 -13.26 11.43 5.38
C GLY A 27 -12.49 10.21 5.90
N ALA A 28 -11.63 10.37 6.90
CA ALA A 28 -10.98 9.22 7.54
C ALA A 28 -12.03 8.34 8.22
N GLN A 29 -11.87 7.03 8.08
CA GLN A 29 -12.72 6.03 8.71
C GLN A 29 -12.13 5.67 10.08
N VAL A 30 -12.99 5.31 11.04
CA VAL A 30 -12.51 4.81 12.34
C VAL A 30 -12.23 3.31 12.17
N PRO A 31 -10.96 2.87 12.19
CA PRO A 31 -10.63 1.46 11.99
C PRO A 31 -11.14 0.62 13.15
N ILE A 32 -11.77 -0.52 12.86
CA ILE A 32 -12.29 -1.46 13.87
C ILE A 32 -11.41 -2.71 13.89
N HIS A 33 -10.37 -2.68 14.72
CA HIS A 33 -9.51 -3.86 14.90
C HIS A 33 -10.23 -4.97 15.66
N ARG A 34 -10.24 -6.18 15.09
CA ARG A 34 -10.77 -7.40 15.71
C ARG A 34 -9.65 -8.46 15.75
N PRO A 35 -9.57 -9.31 16.79
CA PRO A 35 -8.53 -10.34 16.88
C PRO A 35 -8.50 -11.32 15.70
N ASP A 36 -9.67 -11.60 15.10
CA ASP A 36 -9.84 -12.54 13.99
C ASP A 36 -9.84 -11.88 12.60
N ALA A 37 -9.72 -10.54 12.55
CA ALA A 37 -9.54 -9.77 11.33
C ALA A 37 -8.05 -9.52 11.05
N VAL A 38 -7.72 -9.26 9.78
CA VAL A 38 -6.37 -8.88 9.37
C VAL A 38 -6.20 -7.36 9.48
N SER A 39 -5.20 -6.94 10.23
CA SER A 39 -4.83 -5.53 10.36
C SER A 39 -3.78 -5.16 9.31
N TRP A 40 -4.14 -4.21 8.45
CA TRP A 40 -3.30 -3.68 7.37
C TRP A 40 -2.78 -2.29 7.72
N LEU A 41 -1.47 -2.07 7.58
CA LEU A 41 -0.88 -0.74 7.54
C LEU A 41 -0.50 -0.41 6.10
N LEU A 42 -1.28 0.44 5.44
CA LEU A 42 -1.05 0.92 4.09
C LEU A 42 -0.12 2.13 4.12
N VAL A 43 1.09 1.98 3.63
CA VAL A 43 2.15 2.99 3.71
C VAL A 43 2.43 3.59 2.35
N TYR A 44 2.34 4.91 2.25
CA TYR A 44 3.04 5.62 1.18
C TYR A 44 4.44 5.97 1.69
N PRO A 45 5.53 5.43 1.10
CA PRO A 45 6.90 5.60 1.58
C PRO A 45 7.49 6.98 1.24
N ASP A 46 6.74 8.04 1.52
CA ASP A 46 7.17 9.44 1.47
C ASP A 46 6.35 10.22 2.52
N THR A 47 6.68 11.50 2.68
CA THR A 47 5.97 12.42 3.56
C THR A 47 4.47 12.48 3.27
N TYR A 48 3.72 12.82 4.31
CA TYR A 48 2.27 12.98 4.28
C TYR A 48 1.76 13.81 3.09
N GLU A 49 2.35 14.98 2.85
CA GLU A 49 1.91 15.88 1.77
C GLU A 49 2.13 15.32 0.36
N VAL A 50 3.05 14.37 0.20
CA VAL A 50 3.31 13.68 -1.06
C VAL A 50 2.40 12.44 -1.19
N GLY A 51 2.20 11.73 -0.09
CA GLY A 51 1.49 10.44 -0.10
C GLY A 51 -0.03 10.53 -0.01
N LEU A 52 -0.60 11.51 0.71
CA LEU A 52 -2.06 11.61 0.89
C LEU A 52 -2.85 11.70 -0.44
N PRO A 53 -2.38 12.46 -1.47
CA PRO A 53 -3.05 12.53 -2.77
C PRO A 53 -3.05 11.23 -3.58
N ASN A 54 -2.35 10.19 -3.13
CA ASN A 54 -2.30 8.91 -3.83
C ASN A 54 -3.67 8.22 -3.78
N GLN A 55 -4.35 8.15 -4.91
CA GLN A 55 -5.69 7.55 -5.00
C GLN A 55 -5.67 6.05 -4.73
N GLY A 56 -4.64 5.31 -5.17
CA GLY A 56 -4.52 3.88 -4.91
C GLY A 56 -4.57 3.57 -3.41
N LEU A 57 -3.84 4.34 -2.59
CA LEU A 57 -3.87 4.24 -1.13
C LEU A 57 -5.28 4.46 -0.57
N GLN A 58 -5.99 5.51 -1.02
CA GLN A 58 -7.35 5.81 -0.56
C GLN A 58 -8.36 4.73 -0.97
N ILE A 59 -8.25 4.22 -2.19
CA ILE A 59 -9.10 3.14 -2.72
C ILE A 59 -8.92 1.88 -1.87
N LEU A 60 -7.68 1.43 -1.66
CA LEU A 60 -7.40 0.23 -0.86
C LEU A 60 -7.81 0.41 0.61
N TYR A 61 -7.61 1.60 1.17
CA TYR A 61 -8.03 1.94 2.53
C TYR A 61 -9.56 1.82 2.70
N GLU A 62 -10.35 2.30 1.73
CA GLU A 62 -11.80 2.14 1.77
C GLU A 62 -12.24 0.69 1.58
N ILE A 63 -11.69 -0.01 0.57
CA ILE A 63 -12.03 -1.41 0.29
C ILE A 63 -11.80 -2.29 1.52
N LEU A 64 -10.64 -2.16 2.18
CA LEU A 64 -10.30 -2.97 3.34
C LEU A 64 -11.18 -2.66 4.56
N ASN A 65 -11.51 -1.39 4.80
CA ASN A 65 -12.35 -1.01 5.95
C ASN A 65 -13.86 -1.22 5.72
N GLU A 66 -14.29 -1.50 4.48
CA GLU A 66 -15.65 -1.97 4.19
C GLU A 66 -15.83 -3.49 4.46
N ARG A 67 -14.74 -4.22 4.72
CA ARG A 67 -14.78 -5.66 5.03
C ARG A 67 -14.93 -5.91 6.53
N ASP A 68 -15.60 -7.01 6.87
CA ASP A 68 -15.75 -7.46 8.26
C ASP A 68 -14.53 -8.20 8.81
N ASP A 69 -13.66 -8.69 7.92
CA ASP A 69 -12.49 -9.51 8.22
C ASP A 69 -11.16 -8.76 8.06
N ALA A 70 -11.20 -7.43 7.87
CA ALA A 70 -10.01 -6.58 7.80
C ALA A 70 -10.22 -5.22 8.50
N ALA A 71 -9.11 -4.59 8.86
CA ALA A 71 -9.05 -3.19 9.28
C ALA A 71 -7.78 -2.56 8.71
N ALA A 72 -7.90 -1.42 8.03
CA ALA A 72 -6.77 -0.74 7.42
C ALA A 72 -6.51 0.62 8.08
N GLU A 73 -5.24 0.91 8.28
CA GLU A 73 -4.74 2.23 8.68
C GLU A 73 -3.67 2.70 7.69
N ARG A 74 -3.40 4.00 7.68
CA ARG A 74 -2.48 4.67 6.76
C ARG A 74 -1.17 4.96 7.48
N GLY A 75 -0.07 4.97 6.74
CA GLY A 75 1.25 5.37 7.22
C GLY A 75 1.98 6.20 6.16
N TYR A 76 2.85 7.11 6.62
CA TYR A 76 3.67 7.97 5.77
C TYR A 76 5.06 8.03 6.36
N ALA A 77 6.09 8.06 5.52
CA ALA A 77 7.46 8.14 6.00
C ALA A 77 7.65 9.44 6.83
N PRO A 78 8.26 9.36 8.03
CA PRO A 78 8.51 10.56 8.81
C PRO A 78 9.52 11.46 8.10
N TRP A 79 9.38 12.77 8.28
CA TRP A 79 10.44 13.68 7.85
C TRP A 79 11.69 13.52 8.72
N THR A 80 12.83 13.98 8.22
CA THR A 80 14.15 13.75 8.83
C THR A 80 14.26 14.26 10.27
N ASP A 81 13.51 15.30 10.63
CA ASP A 81 13.46 15.85 11.99
C ASP A 81 12.71 14.95 12.98
N LEU A 82 11.51 14.47 12.63
CA LEU A 82 10.77 13.51 13.44
C LEU A 82 11.51 12.18 13.49
N GLU A 83 12.07 11.70 12.38
CA GLU A 83 12.85 10.47 12.35
C GLU A 83 13.98 10.51 13.39
N ALA A 84 14.77 11.59 13.42
CA ALA A 84 15.86 11.75 14.37
C ALA A 84 15.37 11.66 15.83
N LEU A 85 14.21 12.27 16.12
CA LEU A 85 13.58 12.22 17.44
C LEU A 85 13.02 10.84 17.78
N MET A 86 12.42 10.15 16.80
CA MET A 86 11.90 8.79 16.93
C MET A 86 13.02 7.83 17.29
N ARG A 87 14.15 7.88 16.56
CA ARG A 87 15.35 7.08 16.85
C ARG A 87 15.91 7.40 18.24
N ALA A 88 16.07 8.68 18.58
CA ALA A 88 16.62 9.11 19.87
C ALA A 88 15.76 8.72 21.08
N ARG A 89 14.43 8.58 20.90
CA ARG A 89 13.48 8.23 21.97
C ARG A 89 12.87 6.83 21.80
N SER A 90 13.42 6.04 20.88
CA SER A 90 12.97 4.68 20.52
C SER A 90 11.45 4.60 20.27
N VAL A 91 10.88 5.62 19.62
CA VAL A 91 9.48 5.61 19.16
C VAL A 91 9.46 4.88 17.82
N PRO A 92 8.78 3.73 17.71
CA PRO A 92 8.77 2.97 16.47
C PRO A 92 7.90 3.67 15.42
N PHE A 93 8.06 3.27 14.16
CA PHE A 93 7.13 3.65 13.08
C PHE A 93 5.69 3.29 13.44
N PHE A 94 4.72 4.12 13.04
CA PHE A 94 3.35 4.07 13.53
C PHE A 94 2.33 4.45 12.45
N SER A 95 1.08 4.01 12.64
CA SER A 95 -0.05 4.39 11.81
C SER A 95 -0.54 5.80 12.11
N LEU A 96 -1.01 6.53 11.10
CA LEU A 96 -1.55 7.88 11.27
C LEU A 96 -2.91 7.88 11.98
N ASP A 97 -3.77 6.90 11.69
CA ASP A 97 -5.17 6.91 12.13
C ASP A 97 -5.33 6.70 13.64
N THR A 98 -4.52 5.82 14.25
CA THR A 98 -4.61 5.51 15.69
C THR A 98 -3.27 5.53 16.44
N HIS A 99 -2.17 5.87 15.75
CA HIS A 99 -0.81 5.84 16.31
C HIS A 99 -0.42 4.47 16.84
N LYS A 100 -0.92 3.40 16.21
CA LYS A 100 -0.56 2.02 16.52
C LYS A 100 0.85 1.73 15.98
N PRO A 101 1.73 1.04 16.73
CA PRO A 101 3.04 0.65 16.21
C PRO A 101 2.92 -0.23 14.97
N ALA A 102 3.72 0.05 13.94
CA ALA A 102 3.68 -0.67 12.67
C ALA A 102 3.98 -2.17 12.79
N GLY A 103 4.87 -2.55 13.72
CA GLY A 103 5.17 -3.96 14.01
C GLY A 103 4.02 -4.75 14.65
N GLU A 104 2.93 -4.10 15.07
CA GLU A 104 1.73 -4.77 15.63
C GLU A 104 0.63 -5.05 14.58
N PHE A 105 0.87 -4.76 13.30
CA PHE A 105 -0.03 -5.09 12.21
C PHE A 105 0.24 -6.49 11.68
N ASP A 106 -0.77 -7.13 11.08
CA ASP A 106 -0.58 -8.40 10.39
C ASP A 106 0.13 -8.19 9.05
N VAL A 107 -0.12 -7.04 8.41
CA VAL A 107 0.45 -6.66 7.11
C VAL A 107 0.94 -5.22 7.12
N ILE A 108 2.14 -4.98 6.57
CA ILE A 108 2.63 -3.65 6.19
C ILE A 108 2.73 -3.61 4.66
N ALA A 109 1.89 -2.81 4.01
CA ALA A 109 1.81 -2.74 2.55
C ALA A 109 2.33 -1.40 2.03
N PHE A 110 3.36 -1.40 1.19
CA PHE A 110 3.97 -0.19 0.64
C PHE A 110 3.51 0.11 -0.79
N GLY A 111 3.12 1.36 -1.05
CA GLY A 111 2.85 1.86 -2.41
C GLY A 111 4.11 2.37 -3.11
N LEU A 112 4.66 1.60 -4.05
CA LEU A 112 5.85 1.92 -4.82
C LEU A 112 5.49 2.62 -6.13
N ALA A 113 5.26 3.93 -6.07
CA ALA A 113 4.97 4.74 -7.25
C ALA A 113 6.18 4.85 -8.22
N ALA A 114 7.39 4.85 -7.68
CA ALA A 114 8.66 4.91 -8.41
C ALA A 114 9.80 4.33 -7.56
N GLU A 115 10.97 4.05 -8.15
CA GLU A 115 12.14 3.51 -7.47
C GLU A 115 12.75 4.48 -6.43
N LEU A 116 12.44 5.78 -6.54
CA LEU A 116 12.98 6.83 -5.65
C LEU A 116 12.60 6.65 -4.18
N VAL A 117 11.54 5.90 -3.88
CA VAL A 117 11.05 5.70 -2.52
C VAL A 117 11.59 4.44 -1.85
N TYR A 118 12.41 3.64 -2.53
CA TYR A 118 12.90 2.35 -2.01
C TYR A 118 13.66 2.49 -0.69
N THR A 119 14.50 3.51 -0.55
CA THR A 119 15.25 3.77 0.68
C THR A 119 14.33 4.14 1.85
N ASN A 120 13.23 4.85 1.57
CA ASN A 120 12.21 5.16 2.58
C ASN A 120 11.47 3.91 3.05
N VAL A 121 11.22 2.93 2.17
CA VAL A 121 10.65 1.63 2.57
C VAL A 121 11.56 0.94 3.59
N LEU A 122 12.86 0.88 3.31
CA LEU A 122 13.84 0.27 4.23
C LEU A 122 13.92 1.04 5.56
N ASN A 123 13.86 2.38 5.51
CA ASN A 123 13.82 3.23 6.71
C ASN A 123 12.56 2.97 7.56
N CYS A 124 11.39 2.88 6.95
CA CYS A 124 10.13 2.57 7.65
C CYS A 124 10.16 1.18 8.29
N LEU A 125 10.72 0.18 7.60
CA LEU A 125 10.90 -1.17 8.15
C LEU A 125 11.84 -1.15 9.36
N ASP A 126 13.02 -0.54 9.23
CA ASP A 126 13.98 -0.40 10.32
C ASP A 126 13.38 0.32 11.54
N LEU A 127 12.67 1.44 11.32
CA LEU A 127 11.97 2.19 12.38
C LEU A 127 10.83 1.40 13.01
N SER A 128 10.18 0.49 12.29
CA SER A 128 9.10 -0.35 12.86
C SER A 128 9.61 -1.45 13.77
N GLY A 129 10.92 -1.75 13.74
CA GLY A 129 11.52 -2.89 14.44
C GLY A 129 11.28 -4.24 13.75
N VAL A 130 10.69 -4.23 12.55
CA VAL A 130 10.56 -5.42 11.70
C VAL A 130 11.87 -5.68 10.98
N PRO A 131 12.38 -6.93 10.90
CA PRO A 131 13.59 -7.23 10.15
C PRO A 131 13.52 -6.71 8.71
N VAL A 132 14.54 -5.93 8.32
CA VAL A 132 14.60 -5.28 7.00
C VAL A 132 14.70 -6.32 5.89
N ARG A 133 15.55 -7.34 6.04
CA ARG A 133 15.62 -8.47 5.10
C ARG A 133 14.53 -9.49 5.39
N SER A 134 13.84 -9.96 4.35
CA SER A 134 12.72 -10.91 4.46
C SER A 134 13.14 -12.24 5.08
N GLU A 135 14.34 -12.73 4.79
CA GLU A 135 14.90 -13.98 5.32
C GLU A 135 15.03 -14.02 6.86
N ALA A 136 15.07 -12.85 7.50
CA ALA A 136 15.20 -12.73 8.96
C ALA A 136 13.84 -12.64 9.68
N ARG A 137 12.73 -12.60 8.94
CA ARG A 137 11.37 -12.51 9.50
C ARG A 137 10.87 -13.88 9.94
N ARG A 138 10.15 -13.88 11.06
CA ARG A 138 9.51 -15.05 11.68
C ARG A 138 8.02 -15.05 11.39
N ASP A 139 7.33 -16.08 11.90
CA ASP A 139 5.89 -16.26 11.76
C ASP A 139 5.10 -15.16 12.49
N GLU A 140 5.69 -14.49 13.48
CA GLU A 140 5.06 -13.41 14.23
C GLU A 140 5.24 -12.03 13.61
N ASP A 141 6.24 -11.87 12.74
CA ASP A 141 6.55 -10.59 12.13
C ASP A 141 5.54 -10.29 10.99
N PRO A 142 5.16 -9.01 10.76
CA PRO A 142 4.20 -8.65 9.72
C PRO A 142 4.60 -9.18 8.34
N ILE A 143 3.60 -9.50 7.52
CA ILE A 143 3.83 -9.77 6.08
C ILE A 143 4.08 -8.41 5.42
N VAL A 144 5.23 -8.25 4.76
CA VAL A 144 5.57 -7.00 4.06
C VAL A 144 5.20 -7.14 2.59
N VAL A 145 4.24 -6.33 2.16
CA VAL A 145 3.70 -6.33 0.80
C VAL A 145 4.11 -5.05 0.08
N ALA A 146 4.30 -5.10 -1.23
CA ALA A 146 4.47 -3.91 -2.06
C ALA A 146 3.56 -3.94 -3.28
N GLY A 147 2.97 -2.80 -3.63
CA GLY A 147 2.18 -2.59 -4.86
C GLY A 147 2.61 -1.32 -5.59
N GLY A 148 1.96 -1.00 -6.70
CA GLY A 148 2.24 0.22 -7.49
C GLY A 148 3.13 -0.01 -8.70
N HIS A 149 3.33 1.03 -9.52
CA HIS A 149 3.93 0.88 -10.84
C HIS A 149 5.37 0.32 -10.85
N ALA A 150 6.15 0.56 -9.80
CA ALA A 150 7.51 0.06 -9.71
C ALA A 150 7.59 -1.46 -9.48
N THR A 151 6.50 -2.13 -9.08
CA THR A 151 6.48 -3.59 -8.83
C THR A 151 6.49 -4.43 -10.11
N PHE A 152 6.33 -3.82 -11.29
CA PHE A 152 6.57 -4.48 -12.57
C PHE A 152 8.04 -4.87 -12.77
N ASN A 153 8.95 -4.42 -11.90
CA ASN A 153 10.32 -4.89 -11.78
C ASN A 153 10.64 -5.15 -10.29
N PRO A 154 10.22 -6.31 -9.73
CA PRO A 154 10.25 -6.54 -8.28
C PRO A 154 11.63 -6.88 -7.72
N GLU A 155 12.51 -7.48 -8.53
CA GLU A 155 13.80 -8.05 -8.08
C GLU A 155 14.75 -7.10 -7.35
N PRO A 156 14.85 -5.80 -7.69
CA PRO A 156 15.65 -4.86 -6.91
C PRO A 156 15.25 -4.75 -5.42
N MET A 157 14.02 -5.14 -5.07
CA MET A 157 13.48 -5.09 -3.71
C MET A 157 13.16 -6.49 -3.14
N ALA A 158 13.45 -7.58 -3.87
CA ALA A 158 13.07 -8.94 -3.50
C ALA A 158 13.61 -9.42 -2.15
N ASP A 159 14.82 -8.95 -1.77
CA ASP A 159 15.44 -9.24 -0.48
C ASP A 159 14.69 -8.63 0.73
N PHE A 160 13.77 -7.69 0.49
CA PHE A 160 13.15 -6.88 1.54
C PHE A 160 11.62 -7.00 1.57
N ILE A 161 10.99 -7.51 0.53
CA ILE A 161 9.53 -7.59 0.40
C ILE A 161 9.12 -9.06 0.35
N ASP A 162 8.08 -9.45 1.09
CA ASP A 162 7.60 -10.82 1.09
C ASP A 162 6.69 -11.13 -0.10
N ALA A 163 5.84 -10.17 -0.51
CA ALA A 163 4.96 -10.32 -1.66
C ALA A 163 4.79 -9.01 -2.44
N PHE A 164 4.85 -9.09 -3.76
CA PHE A 164 4.59 -7.98 -4.67
C PHE A 164 3.25 -8.15 -5.36
N VAL A 165 2.43 -7.12 -5.34
CA VAL A 165 1.21 -7.02 -6.15
C VAL A 165 1.54 -6.28 -7.45
N ILE A 166 1.32 -6.94 -8.57
CA ILE A 166 1.59 -6.45 -9.92
C ILE A 166 0.25 -6.17 -10.61
N GLY A 167 0.02 -4.90 -10.95
CA GLY A 167 -1.22 -4.45 -11.57
C GLY A 167 -2.20 -3.81 -10.58
N ASP A 168 -3.49 -4.00 -10.81
CA ASP A 168 -4.56 -3.38 -10.02
C ASP A 168 -4.74 -4.10 -8.67
N GLY A 169 -4.87 -3.35 -7.58
CA GLY A 169 -4.88 -3.89 -6.22
C GLY A 169 -6.27 -4.18 -5.66
N GLU A 170 -7.33 -3.65 -6.29
CA GLU A 170 -8.66 -3.59 -5.69
C GLU A 170 -9.29 -4.97 -5.45
N GLU A 171 -9.05 -5.93 -6.34
CA GLU A 171 -9.44 -7.33 -6.11
C GLU A 171 -8.41 -8.10 -5.30
N VAL A 172 -7.12 -7.94 -5.63
CA VAL A 172 -6.02 -8.73 -5.04
C VAL A 172 -5.95 -8.53 -3.54
N VAL A 173 -6.20 -7.32 -3.04
CA VAL A 173 -6.18 -7.04 -1.61
C VAL A 173 -7.23 -7.87 -0.84
N GLY A 174 -8.36 -8.18 -1.47
CA GLY A 174 -9.39 -9.07 -0.95
C GLY A 174 -8.92 -10.52 -0.92
N ASP A 175 -8.43 -11.03 -2.05
CA ASP A 175 -7.90 -12.40 -2.18
C ASP A 175 -6.77 -12.65 -1.16
N MET A 176 -5.84 -11.70 -1.01
CA MET A 176 -4.76 -11.78 -0.03
C MET A 176 -5.28 -11.74 1.41
N THR A 177 -6.28 -10.91 1.69
CA THR A 177 -6.91 -10.85 3.02
C THR A 177 -7.49 -12.21 3.39
N GLU A 178 -8.18 -12.89 2.47
CA GLU A 178 -8.78 -14.21 2.73
C GLU A 178 -7.73 -15.27 3.09
N VAL A 179 -6.61 -15.30 2.36
CA VAL A 179 -5.47 -16.18 2.66
C VAL A 179 -4.88 -15.89 4.05
N ILE A 180 -4.64 -14.62 4.37
CA ILE A 180 -4.02 -14.24 5.64
C ILE A 180 -4.97 -14.47 6.83
N VAL A 181 -6.28 -14.21 6.65
CA VAL A 181 -7.32 -14.53 7.64
C VAL A 181 -7.33 -16.04 7.92
N ALA A 182 -7.33 -16.87 6.88
CA ALA A 182 -7.35 -18.33 7.02
C ALA A 182 -6.11 -18.84 7.76
N TRP A 183 -4.92 -18.34 7.40
CA TRP A 183 -3.66 -18.67 8.06
C TRP A 183 -3.66 -18.23 9.53
N LYS A 184 -4.12 -17.01 9.83
CA LYS A 184 -4.21 -16.52 11.21
C LYS A 184 -5.18 -17.36 12.05
N ARG A 185 -6.34 -17.70 11.51
CA ARG A 185 -7.37 -18.51 12.19
C ARG A 185 -6.95 -19.96 12.41
N SER A 186 -6.09 -20.50 11.55
CA SER A 186 -5.52 -21.84 11.75
C SER A 186 -4.51 -21.89 12.90
N GLY A 187 -4.10 -20.73 13.45
CA GLY A 187 -3.00 -20.63 14.40
C GLY A 187 -1.64 -20.62 13.70
N ARG A 188 -1.58 -20.12 12.45
CA ARG A 188 -0.38 -20.03 11.61
C ARG A 188 0.24 -21.39 11.30
N ILE A 189 -0.61 -22.41 11.04
CA ILE A 189 -0.15 -23.75 10.67
C ILE A 189 0.70 -23.66 9.39
N GLY A 190 1.83 -24.36 9.40
CA GLY A 190 2.81 -24.34 8.29
C GLY A 190 3.75 -23.12 8.31
N GLY A 191 3.57 -22.21 9.26
CA GLY A 191 4.42 -21.02 9.43
C GLY A 191 4.32 -20.02 8.28
N ARG A 192 5.28 -19.09 8.22
CA ARG A 192 5.34 -18.02 7.21
C ARG A 192 5.45 -18.57 5.79
N GLU A 193 6.22 -19.64 5.59
CA GLU A 193 6.41 -20.25 4.27
C GLU A 193 5.07 -20.70 3.65
N ALA A 194 4.17 -21.27 4.46
CA ALA A 194 2.86 -21.73 3.98
C ALA A 194 1.99 -20.57 3.49
N VAL A 195 1.87 -19.47 4.26
CA VAL A 195 1.07 -18.32 3.83
C VAL A 195 1.70 -17.63 2.61
N LEU A 196 3.03 -17.56 2.53
CA LEU A 196 3.71 -17.00 1.36
C LEU A 196 3.53 -17.88 0.11
N HIS A 197 3.51 -19.20 0.26
CA HIS A 197 3.18 -20.12 -0.83
C HIS A 197 1.74 -19.91 -1.30
N ASP A 198 0.76 -19.90 -0.38
CA ASP A 198 -0.66 -19.67 -0.73
C ASP A 198 -0.88 -18.31 -1.42
N LEU A 199 -0.21 -17.25 -0.95
CA LEU A 199 -0.25 -15.93 -1.58
C LEU A 199 0.30 -15.95 -3.01
N SER A 200 1.33 -16.78 -3.29
CA SER A 200 1.94 -16.88 -4.63
C SER A 200 1.03 -17.55 -5.68
N LEU A 201 -0.04 -18.20 -5.24
CA LEU A 201 -1.06 -18.78 -6.12
C LEU A 201 -2.11 -17.75 -6.57
N ILE A 202 -2.11 -16.55 -5.97
CA ILE A 202 -3.01 -15.46 -6.35
C ILE A 202 -2.50 -14.79 -7.62
N MET A 203 -3.36 -14.66 -8.63
CA MET A 203 -3.03 -13.92 -9.86
C MET A 203 -2.61 -12.47 -9.54
N GLY A 204 -1.47 -12.05 -10.06
CA GLY A 204 -0.89 -10.74 -9.81
C GLY A 204 0.03 -10.68 -8.59
N VAL A 205 0.22 -11.76 -7.84
CA VAL A 205 1.10 -11.79 -6.67
C VAL A 205 2.40 -12.53 -6.98
N TYR A 206 3.52 -11.82 -6.91
CA TYR A 206 4.86 -12.38 -7.00
C TYR A 206 5.50 -12.47 -5.61
N VAL A 207 5.85 -13.68 -5.17
CA VAL A 207 6.46 -13.94 -3.86
C VAL A 207 7.90 -14.40 -4.07
N PRO A 208 8.93 -13.56 -3.80
CA PRO A 208 10.32 -13.87 -4.17
C PRO A 208 10.84 -15.19 -3.62
N SER A 209 10.49 -15.55 -2.38
CA SER A 209 10.93 -16.79 -1.74
C SER A 209 10.42 -18.07 -2.42
N MET A 210 9.44 -17.95 -3.33
CA MET A 210 8.90 -19.06 -4.12
C MET A 210 9.66 -19.28 -5.43
N TYR A 211 10.71 -18.50 -5.70
CA TYR A 211 11.51 -18.59 -6.92
C TYR A 211 13.00 -18.70 -6.60
N GLU A 212 13.72 -19.38 -7.50
CA GLU A 212 15.18 -19.34 -7.59
C GLU A 212 15.57 -18.46 -8.77
N VAL A 213 16.37 -17.43 -8.49
CA VAL A 213 16.83 -16.46 -9.48
C VAL A 213 18.32 -16.66 -9.74
N GLU A 214 18.66 -17.01 -10.98
CA GLU A 214 20.04 -17.08 -11.43
C GLU A 214 20.46 -15.75 -12.05
N TYR A 215 21.61 -15.24 -11.63
CA TYR A 215 22.19 -13.99 -12.11
C TYR A 215 23.42 -14.25 -12.99
N ASP A 216 23.59 -13.45 -14.04
CA ASP A 216 24.82 -13.30 -14.83
C ASP A 216 25.33 -11.86 -14.66
N GLY A 217 26.27 -11.68 -13.71
CA GLY A 217 26.67 -10.35 -13.26
C GLY A 217 25.52 -9.61 -12.59
N MET A 218 25.05 -8.51 -13.19
CA MET A 218 23.90 -7.73 -12.72
C MET A 218 22.59 -8.05 -13.44
N ALA A 219 22.63 -8.92 -14.46
CA ALA A 219 21.46 -9.29 -15.24
C ALA A 219 20.85 -10.58 -14.70
N ILE A 220 19.52 -10.66 -14.70
CA ILE A 220 18.82 -11.91 -14.43
C ILE A 220 18.98 -12.81 -15.65
N ARG A 221 19.51 -14.00 -15.42
CA ARG A 221 19.62 -15.06 -16.43
C ARG A 221 18.34 -15.90 -16.49
N GLU A 222 17.83 -16.29 -15.33
CA GLU A 222 16.65 -17.16 -15.24
C GLU A 222 15.94 -16.97 -13.90
N VAL A 223 14.61 -17.13 -13.91
CA VAL A 223 13.75 -17.18 -12.73
C VAL A 223 12.96 -18.48 -12.81
N ARG A 224 13.12 -19.37 -11.82
CA ARG A 224 12.45 -20.68 -11.80
C ARG A 224 11.61 -20.83 -10.53
N PRO A 225 10.34 -21.27 -10.61
CA PRO A 225 9.56 -21.54 -9.41
C PRO A 225 10.16 -22.72 -8.63
N ARG A 226 10.12 -22.64 -7.29
CA ARG A 226 10.61 -23.68 -6.38
C ARG A 226 9.62 -24.82 -6.20
N TYR A 227 8.34 -24.57 -6.45
CA TYR A 227 7.25 -25.54 -6.33
C TYR A 227 6.53 -25.72 -7.67
N PRO A 228 6.02 -26.93 -7.99
CA PRO A 228 5.38 -27.19 -9.29
C PRO A 228 4.07 -26.44 -9.55
N ASP A 229 3.37 -26.02 -8.49
CA ASP A 229 2.10 -25.31 -8.53
C ASP A 229 2.25 -23.78 -8.52
N VAL A 230 3.44 -23.28 -8.20
CA VAL A 230 3.77 -21.85 -8.31
C VAL A 230 3.95 -21.49 -9.79
N PRO A 231 3.29 -20.43 -10.28
CA PRO A 231 3.34 -20.07 -11.69
C PRO A 231 4.77 -19.72 -12.14
N SER A 232 5.19 -20.19 -13.32
CA SER A 232 6.49 -19.81 -13.88
C SER A 232 6.54 -18.37 -14.41
N THR A 233 5.39 -17.73 -14.58
CA THR A 233 5.25 -16.34 -14.98
C THR A 233 4.06 -15.75 -14.24
N VAL A 234 4.27 -14.61 -13.57
CA VAL A 234 3.19 -13.91 -12.86
C VAL A 234 2.56 -12.90 -13.79
N ASP A 235 1.32 -13.17 -14.18
CA ASP A 235 0.49 -12.21 -14.90
C ASP A 235 0.00 -11.11 -13.97
N LYS A 236 -0.01 -9.87 -14.47
CA LYS A 236 -0.55 -8.73 -13.72
C LYS A 236 -2.06 -8.89 -13.49
N ARG A 237 -2.56 -8.43 -12.34
CA ARG A 237 -4.01 -8.27 -12.14
C ARG A 237 -4.50 -7.06 -12.92
N THR A 238 -5.65 -7.19 -13.58
CA THR A 238 -6.28 -6.09 -14.31
C THR A 238 -7.79 -6.15 -14.10
N ILE A 239 -8.36 -5.11 -13.50
CA ILE A 239 -9.81 -4.97 -13.34
C ILE A 239 -10.44 -4.82 -14.71
N ALA A 240 -11.48 -5.60 -15.02
CA ALA A 240 -12.12 -5.52 -16.33
C ALA A 240 -12.99 -4.27 -16.47
N ASP A 241 -13.82 -3.96 -15.47
CA ASP A 241 -14.76 -2.84 -15.47
C ASP A 241 -14.51 -1.89 -14.29
N LEU A 242 -14.02 -0.67 -14.58
CA LEU A 242 -13.82 0.35 -13.54
C LEU A 242 -15.14 0.84 -12.93
N GLY A 243 -16.27 0.66 -13.62
CA GLY A 243 -17.59 1.01 -13.14
C GLY A 243 -17.98 0.26 -11.87
N GLU A 244 -17.50 -0.96 -11.68
CA GLU A 244 -17.76 -1.80 -10.49
C GLU A 244 -17.02 -1.31 -9.24
N TRP A 245 -16.07 -0.38 -9.41
CA TRP A 245 -15.18 0.11 -8.35
C TRP A 245 -15.36 1.62 -8.13
N PRO A 246 -16.50 2.10 -7.57
CA PRO A 246 -16.82 3.51 -7.39
C PRO A 246 -16.00 4.18 -6.26
N TYR A 247 -14.69 3.98 -6.23
CA TYR A 247 -13.77 4.45 -5.20
C TYR A 247 -12.88 5.58 -5.71
N PRO A 248 -12.36 6.43 -4.80
CA PRO A 248 -12.78 6.56 -3.40
C PRO A 248 -14.17 7.21 -3.28
N LYS A 249 -14.99 6.71 -2.35
CA LYS A 249 -16.33 7.25 -2.03
C LYS A 249 -16.24 8.39 -0.99
N ASN A 250 -15.23 8.34 -0.14
CA ASN A 250 -14.98 9.24 0.98
C ASN A 250 -13.56 9.81 0.91
N GLN A 251 -13.34 10.75 -0.01
CA GLN A 251 -12.05 11.42 -0.18
C GLN A 251 -11.56 12.05 1.12
N LEU A 252 -10.28 11.83 1.41
CA LEU A 252 -9.60 12.45 2.53
C LEU A 252 -9.34 13.93 2.23
N VAL A 253 -9.70 14.80 3.18
CA VAL A 253 -9.33 16.23 3.14
C VAL A 253 -8.15 16.43 4.10
N PRO A 254 -7.01 16.90 3.60
CA PRO A 254 -5.80 17.00 4.40
C PRO A 254 -5.89 18.12 5.45
N LEU A 255 -5.08 18.02 6.50
CA LEU A 255 -4.97 19.06 7.53
C LEU A 255 -3.97 20.18 7.17
N ILE A 256 -3.14 19.95 6.16
CA ILE A 256 -2.14 20.88 5.64
C ILE A 256 -2.13 20.81 4.11
N GLU A 257 -1.59 21.83 3.46
CA GLU A 257 -1.41 21.83 2.00
C GLU A 257 -0.60 20.61 1.55
N VAL A 258 -1.14 19.91 0.55
CA VAL A 258 -0.55 18.70 -0.05
C VAL A 258 -0.18 18.94 -1.52
N VAL A 259 0.60 18.04 -2.09
CA VAL A 259 0.87 18.06 -3.53
C VAL A 259 -0.44 17.82 -4.28
N HIS A 260 -0.73 18.59 -5.33
CA HIS A 260 -1.99 18.47 -6.06
C HIS A 260 -3.24 18.59 -5.16
N ASP A 261 -3.28 19.65 -4.32
CA ASP A 261 -4.38 19.93 -3.37
C ASP A 261 -5.70 20.31 -4.06
N ARG A 262 -6.40 19.31 -4.59
CA ARG A 262 -7.67 19.41 -5.33
C ARG A 262 -8.41 18.09 -5.33
N LEU A 263 -9.68 18.11 -5.71
CA LEU A 263 -10.44 16.87 -5.90
C LEU A 263 -9.89 16.11 -7.11
N ASN A 264 -9.42 14.88 -6.91
CA ASN A 264 -8.96 14.03 -7.99
C ASN A 264 -10.03 12.97 -8.31
N VAL A 265 -10.41 12.84 -9.59
CA VAL A 265 -11.36 11.84 -10.10
C VAL A 265 -10.73 11.10 -11.28
N GLU A 266 -10.41 9.83 -11.08
CA GLU A 266 -9.94 8.94 -12.16
C GLU A 266 -11.09 8.69 -13.12
N ILE A 267 -10.96 9.06 -14.40
CA ILE A 267 -11.99 8.85 -15.42
C ILE A 267 -11.75 7.62 -16.29
N PHE A 268 -10.49 7.18 -16.39
CA PHE A 268 -10.10 5.94 -17.07
C PHE A 268 -8.74 5.47 -16.58
N ARG A 269 -8.37 4.22 -16.86
CA ARG A 269 -7.04 3.65 -16.61
C ARG A 269 -6.52 3.05 -17.90
N GLY A 270 -5.29 3.38 -18.28
CA GLY A 270 -4.71 2.95 -19.57
C GLY A 270 -4.53 4.09 -20.56
N CYS A 271 -3.71 3.87 -21.60
CA CYS A 271 -3.55 4.81 -22.71
C CYS A 271 -3.51 4.10 -24.07
N THR A 272 -4.23 4.63 -25.07
CA THR A 272 -4.24 4.10 -26.45
C THR A 272 -3.01 4.51 -27.28
N ARG A 273 -2.20 5.47 -26.81
CA ARG A 273 -1.13 6.08 -27.64
C ARG A 273 0.14 5.24 -27.78
N GLY A 274 0.35 4.26 -26.92
CA GLY A 274 1.43 3.28 -27.03
C GLY A 274 2.86 3.83 -27.20
N CYS A 275 3.12 5.00 -26.60
CA CYS A 275 4.44 5.62 -26.59
C CYS A 275 5.51 4.67 -26.01
N ARG A 276 6.57 4.38 -26.76
CA ARG A 276 7.63 3.43 -26.37
C ARG A 276 8.39 3.80 -25.09
N PHE A 277 8.40 5.08 -24.74
CA PHE A 277 9.07 5.60 -23.55
C PHE A 277 8.16 5.63 -22.30
N CYS A 278 6.85 5.41 -22.46
CA CYS A 278 5.88 5.60 -21.38
C CYS A 278 5.58 4.25 -20.72
N GLN A 279 6.16 4.02 -19.55
CA GLN A 279 5.89 2.82 -18.74
C GLN A 279 4.39 2.68 -18.46
N ALA A 280 3.76 3.74 -17.96
CA ALA A 280 2.33 3.78 -17.67
C ALA A 280 1.49 3.33 -18.89
N GLY A 281 1.83 3.79 -20.09
CA GLY A 281 1.14 3.41 -21.34
C GLY A 281 1.31 1.95 -21.77
N MET A 282 2.19 1.19 -21.12
CA MET A 282 2.37 -0.25 -21.33
C MET A 282 1.75 -1.07 -20.19
N ILE A 283 2.06 -0.74 -18.95
CA ILE A 283 1.67 -1.56 -17.78
C ILE A 283 0.18 -1.43 -17.44
N THR A 284 -0.48 -0.32 -17.78
CA THR A 284 -1.90 -0.09 -17.43
C THR A 284 -2.91 -0.55 -18.50
N ARG A 285 -2.44 -1.16 -19.60
CA ARG A 285 -3.32 -1.67 -20.68
C ARG A 285 -4.21 -2.84 -20.23
N PRO A 286 -5.40 -3.03 -20.81
CA PRO A 286 -6.05 -2.20 -21.83
C PRO A 286 -6.65 -0.90 -21.23
N VAL A 287 -7.07 0.02 -22.11
CA VAL A 287 -7.80 1.22 -21.69
C VAL A 287 -9.18 0.82 -21.21
N ARG A 288 -9.53 1.28 -20.02
CA ARG A 288 -10.81 1.02 -19.35
C ARG A 288 -11.34 2.34 -18.84
N GLU A 289 -12.56 2.66 -19.19
CA GLU A 289 -13.17 3.96 -18.90
C GLU A 289 -14.26 3.79 -17.85
N ARG A 290 -14.42 4.79 -16.98
CA ARG A 290 -15.57 4.85 -16.07
C ARG A 290 -16.81 5.32 -16.82
N PRO A 291 -18.01 4.84 -16.46
CA PRO A 291 -19.25 5.40 -16.96
C PRO A 291 -19.34 6.91 -16.69
N LEU A 292 -19.78 7.69 -17.69
CA LEU A 292 -19.88 9.16 -17.59
C LEU A 292 -20.70 9.61 -16.36
N GLU A 293 -21.86 8.99 -16.12
CA GLU A 293 -22.72 9.36 -14.99
C GLU A 293 -22.08 9.05 -13.63
N GLN A 294 -21.25 8.00 -13.56
CA GLN A 294 -20.46 7.72 -12.37
C GLN A 294 -19.43 8.84 -12.14
N ALA A 295 -18.66 9.21 -13.17
CA ALA A 295 -17.68 10.29 -13.06
C ALA A 295 -18.34 11.63 -12.66
N ARG A 296 -19.50 11.97 -13.25
CA ARG A 296 -20.27 13.17 -12.88
C ARG A 296 -20.71 13.14 -11.42
N THR A 297 -21.16 11.98 -10.93
CA THR A 297 -21.57 11.80 -9.53
C THR A 297 -20.38 11.94 -8.59
N MET A 298 -19.24 11.32 -8.91
CA MET A 298 -17.99 11.44 -8.13
C MET A 298 -17.53 12.89 -8.03
N VAL A 299 -17.59 13.65 -9.12
CA VAL A 299 -17.25 15.08 -9.13
C VAL A 299 -18.23 15.89 -8.26
N ALA A 300 -19.54 15.75 -8.51
CA ALA A 300 -20.55 16.56 -7.83
C ALA A 300 -20.60 16.29 -6.32
N GLU A 301 -20.57 15.03 -5.90
CA GLU A 301 -20.60 14.66 -4.49
C GLU A 301 -19.24 14.84 -3.81
N GLY A 302 -18.14 14.63 -4.54
CA GLY A 302 -16.78 14.90 -4.06
C GLY A 302 -16.58 16.38 -3.70
N LEU A 303 -17.00 17.30 -4.58
CA LEU A 303 -16.92 18.75 -4.32
C LEU A 303 -17.74 19.16 -3.09
N LYS A 304 -19.00 18.69 -2.99
CA LYS A 304 -19.87 18.98 -1.84
C LYS A 304 -19.28 18.48 -0.51
N ARG A 305 -18.69 17.28 -0.53
CA ARG A 305 -18.14 16.63 0.67
C ARG A 305 -16.83 17.25 1.11
N THR A 306 -15.93 17.53 0.17
CA THR A 306 -14.57 17.99 0.48
C THR A 306 -14.51 19.49 0.69
N GLY A 307 -15.29 20.25 -0.08
CA GLY A 307 -15.20 21.71 -0.13
C GLY A 307 -14.13 22.24 -1.08
N TYR A 308 -13.48 21.38 -1.88
CA TYR A 308 -12.59 21.84 -2.95
C TYR A 308 -13.35 22.67 -3.99
N ASP A 309 -12.63 23.58 -4.64
CA ASP A 309 -13.10 24.42 -5.75
C ASP A 309 -12.51 23.99 -7.11
N GLU A 310 -11.42 23.21 -7.11
CA GLU A 310 -10.79 22.61 -8.30
C GLU A 310 -10.99 21.09 -8.38
N VAL A 311 -11.14 20.58 -9.60
CA VAL A 311 -11.20 19.14 -9.91
C VAL A 311 -10.15 18.79 -10.97
N ALA A 312 -9.34 17.77 -10.70
CA ALA A 312 -8.51 17.10 -11.69
C ALA A 312 -9.18 15.82 -12.19
N LEU A 313 -9.34 15.72 -13.50
CA LEU A 313 -9.72 14.47 -14.17
C LEU A 313 -8.46 13.72 -14.56
N THR A 314 -8.25 12.55 -13.99
CA THR A 314 -7.02 11.77 -14.15
C THR A 314 -7.26 10.47 -14.91
N SER A 315 -6.18 9.94 -15.49
CA SER A 315 -6.21 8.77 -16.38
C SER A 315 -5.22 7.67 -16.01
N LEU A 316 -4.44 7.91 -14.95
CA LEU A 316 -3.29 7.13 -14.51
C LEU A 316 -3.15 7.42 -13.00
N SER A 317 -3.57 6.48 -12.17
CA SER A 317 -3.62 6.60 -10.71
C SER A 317 -2.52 5.80 -10.05
#